data_AF-A0A382WB70-F1
#
_entry.id   AF-A0A382WB70-F1
#
_cell.length_a   1.000
_cell.length_b   1.000
_cell.length_c   1.000
_cell.angle_alpha   90.00
_cell.angle_beta   90.00
_cell.angle_gamma   90.00
#
_symmetry.space_group_name_H-M   'P 1'
#
loop_
_entity.id
_entity.type
_entity.pdbx_description
1 polymer ?
#
loop_
_entity_poly.entity_id
_entity_poly.type
_entity_poly.pdbx_seq_one_letter_code
_entity_poly.pdbx_strand_id
1 'polypeptide(L)'
;MVASHILNFLRVDDSKTILLNLCTAIGAWGGFPDAPAIFTRTVESYPMLKWVLLCVLIFQGGGEQDFQLAVELTVIIYFIYNILESYEQSKQELF
;
A
#
# COMPACT_ATOMS: atom_id res chain seq x y z
N MET A 1 29.30 22.34 -4.44
CA MET A 1 29.54 21.86 -3.07
C MET A 1 28.27 21.84 -2.21
N VAL A 2 27.35 22.83 -2.36
CA VAL A 2 26.07 22.85 -1.62
C VAL A 2 25.07 21.80 -2.13
N ALA A 3 24.94 21.64 -3.46
CA ALA A 3 24.03 20.66 -4.05
C ALA A 3 24.36 19.20 -3.64
N SER A 4 25.66 18.85 -3.54
CA SER A 4 26.07 17.50 -3.12
C SER A 4 25.82 17.24 -1.64
N HIS A 5 25.88 18.25 -0.77
CA HIS A 5 25.50 18.11 0.64
C HIS A 5 23.99 17.93 0.82
N ILE A 6 23.17 18.62 0.02
CA ILE A 6 21.71 18.46 0.05
C ILE A 6 21.30 17.08 -0.45
N LEU A 7 21.93 16.58 -1.52
CA LEU A 7 21.67 15.24 -2.06
C LEU A 7 22.08 14.13 -1.09
N ASN A 8 23.25 14.25 -0.46
CA ASN A 8 23.71 13.31 0.59
C ASN A 8 22.83 13.39 1.85
N PHE A 9 22.34 14.58 2.22
CA PHE A 9 21.41 14.76 3.34
C PHE A 9 20.05 14.10 3.07
N LEU A 10 19.53 14.24 1.85
CA LEU A 10 18.28 13.61 1.40
C LEU A 10 18.44 12.11 1.08
N ARG A 11 19.67 11.56 1.15
CA ARG A 11 19.99 10.15 0.85
C ARG A 11 19.36 9.66 -0.46
N VAL A 12 19.43 10.48 -1.50
CA VAL A 12 18.86 10.16 -2.83
C VAL A 12 19.72 9.12 -3.59
N ASP A 13 20.84 8.72 -3.00
CA ASP A 13 21.82 7.83 -3.64
C ASP A 13 21.34 6.37 -3.73
N ASP A 14 20.32 6.00 -2.94
CA ASP A 14 19.73 4.68 -2.94
C ASP A 14 18.38 4.65 -3.67
N SER A 15 18.45 4.37 -4.96
CA SER A 15 17.30 4.23 -5.86
C SER A 15 16.22 3.26 -5.34
N LYS A 16 16.59 2.22 -4.56
CA LYS A 16 15.64 1.27 -3.97
C LYS A 16 14.82 1.91 -2.85
N THR A 17 15.50 2.61 -1.95
CA THR A 17 14.87 3.37 -0.86
C THR A 17 13.90 4.42 -1.42
N ILE A 18 14.26 5.13 -2.50
CA ILE A 18 13.35 6.09 -3.15
C ILE A 18 12.10 5.40 -3.70
N LEU A 19 12.27 4.29 -4.43
CA LEU A 19 11.15 3.56 -5.01
C LEU A 19 10.18 3.06 -3.93
N LEU A 20 10.71 2.55 -2.80
CA LEU A 20 9.90 2.11 -1.68
C LEU A 20 9.13 3.25 -1.03
N ASN A 21 9.81 4.38 -0.75
CA ASN A 21 9.17 5.56 -0.17
C ASN A 21 8.07 6.13 -1.09
N LEU A 22 8.27 6.11 -2.41
CA LEU A 22 7.24 6.50 -3.37
C LEU A 22 6.03 5.56 -3.32
N CYS A 23 6.27 4.25 -3.27
CA CYS A 23 5.20 3.28 -3.15
C CYS A 23 4.45 3.39 -1.78
N THR A 24 5.14 3.78 -0.70
CA THR A 24 4.50 4.12 0.59
C THR A 24 3.61 5.34 0.45
N ALA A 25 4.11 6.40 -0.19
CA ALA A 25 3.34 7.62 -0.42
C ALA A 25 2.08 7.35 -1.27
N ILE A 26 2.17 6.47 -2.27
CA ILE A 26 1.01 6.05 -3.08
C ILE A 26 0.00 5.28 -2.22
N GLY A 27 0.46 4.34 -1.39
CA GLY A 27 -0.44 3.61 -0.50
C GLY A 27 -1.04 4.47 0.62
N ALA A 28 -0.34 5.52 1.05
CA ALA A 28 -0.84 6.51 2.01
C ALA A 28 -2.01 7.36 1.46
N TRP A 29 -2.21 7.42 0.14
CA TRP A 29 -3.41 8.04 -0.45
C TRP A 29 -4.73 7.33 -0.10
N GLY A 30 -4.68 6.13 0.48
CA GLY A 30 -5.84 5.50 1.11
C GLY A 30 -6.22 6.11 2.47
N GLY A 31 -5.39 7.02 3.01
CA GLY A 31 -5.57 7.69 4.30
C GLY A 31 -5.55 9.22 4.18
N PHE A 32 -4.40 9.82 3.81
CA PHE A 32 -4.21 11.28 3.62
C PHE A 32 -2.89 11.58 2.86
N PRO A 33 -2.80 12.59 1.98
CA PRO A 33 -3.89 13.44 1.44
C PRO A 33 -4.79 12.66 0.48
N ASP A 34 -5.89 13.29 0.03
CA ASP A 34 -6.79 12.68 -0.95
C ASP A 34 -6.03 12.21 -2.20
N ALA A 35 -6.33 10.99 -2.63
CA ALA A 35 -5.76 10.42 -3.83
C ALA A 35 -6.16 11.25 -5.07
N PRO A 36 -5.26 11.42 -6.06
CA PRO A 36 -5.62 12.04 -7.33
C PRO A 36 -6.80 11.30 -7.99
N ALA A 37 -7.75 12.04 -8.57
CA ALA A 37 -8.98 11.45 -9.14
C ALA A 37 -8.73 10.33 -10.17
N ILE A 38 -7.63 10.41 -10.93
CA ILE A 38 -7.25 9.37 -11.89
C ILE A 38 -6.80 8.08 -11.20
N PHE A 39 -6.13 8.19 -10.06
CA PHE A 39 -5.73 7.04 -9.26
C PHE A 39 -6.96 6.36 -8.67
N THR A 40 -7.85 7.14 -8.05
CA THR A 40 -9.12 6.65 -7.49
C THR A 40 -9.93 5.90 -8.54
N ARG A 41 -10.14 6.50 -9.73
CA ARG A 41 -10.86 5.84 -10.84
C ARG A 41 -10.18 4.56 -11.32
N THR A 42 -8.86 4.53 -11.34
CA THR A 42 -8.10 3.35 -11.76
C THR A 42 -8.28 2.23 -10.73
N VAL A 43 -8.17 2.54 -9.45
CA VAL A 43 -8.35 1.59 -8.35
C VAL A 43 -9.80 1.09 -8.27
N GLU A 44 -10.78 1.94 -8.60
CA GLU A 44 -12.19 1.54 -8.76
C GLU A 44 -12.41 0.63 -9.97
N SER A 45 -11.78 0.93 -11.11
CA SER A 45 -11.89 0.12 -12.34
C SER A 45 -11.20 -1.24 -12.20
N TYR A 46 -10.18 -1.33 -11.35
CA TYR A 46 -9.42 -2.55 -11.11
C TYR A 46 -9.32 -2.81 -9.60
N PRO A 47 -10.36 -3.39 -8.97
CA PRO A 47 -10.39 -3.65 -7.52
C PRO A 47 -9.21 -4.46 -7.00
N MET A 48 -8.64 -5.33 -7.84
CA MET A 48 -7.43 -6.10 -7.53
C MET A 48 -6.21 -5.23 -7.21
N LEU A 49 -6.12 -4.01 -7.75
CA LEU A 49 -5.01 -3.10 -7.46
C LEU A 49 -4.95 -2.72 -5.98
N LYS A 50 -6.08 -2.69 -5.26
CA LYS A 50 -6.09 -2.43 -3.80
C LYS A 50 -5.25 -3.47 -3.05
N TRP A 51 -5.37 -4.74 -3.44
CA TRP A 51 -4.62 -5.84 -2.84
C TRP A 51 -3.15 -5.86 -3.24
N VAL A 52 -2.85 -5.51 -4.50
CA VAL A 52 -1.46 -5.33 -4.95
C VAL A 52 -0.78 -4.21 -4.18
N LEU A 53 -1.45 -3.08 -4.00
CA LEU A 53 -0.95 -1.94 -3.23
C LEU A 53 -0.76 -2.31 -1.76
N LEU A 54 -1.68 -3.07 -1.16
CA LEU A 54 -1.53 -3.59 0.19
C LEU A 54 -0.28 -4.48 0.33
N CYS A 55 -0.05 -5.38 -0.62
CA CYS A 55 1.15 -6.22 -0.62
C CYS A 55 2.44 -5.39 -0.67
N VAL A 56 2.46 -4.36 -1.52
CA VAL A 56 3.58 -3.44 -1.64
C VAL A 56 3.81 -2.65 -0.35
N LEU A 57 2.75 -2.24 0.35
CA LEU A 57 2.82 -1.58 1.65
C LEU A 57 3.37 -2.50 2.75
N ILE A 58 2.92 -3.76 2.81
CA ILE A 58 3.42 -4.75 3.78
C ILE A 58 4.91 -4.99 3.55
N PHE A 59 5.32 -5.14 2.29
CA PHE A 59 6.73 -5.33 1.93
C PHE A 59 7.62 -4.16 2.40
N GLN A 60 7.12 -2.91 2.33
CA GLN A 60 7.84 -1.73 2.81
C GLN A 60 7.89 -1.64 4.33
N GLY A 61 6.79 -1.95 5.02
CA GLY A 61 6.67 -1.79 6.47
C GLY A 61 7.68 -2.63 7.25
N GLY A 62 8.13 -3.75 6.69
CA GLY A 62 9.20 -4.59 7.24
C GLY A 62 10.63 -4.14 6.89
N GLY A 63 10.82 -3.08 6.10
CA GLY A 63 12.13 -2.65 5.61
C GLY A 63 12.74 -3.62 4.59
N GLU A 64 11.97 -3.97 3.55
CA GLU A 64 12.36 -4.94 2.49
C GLU A 64 12.49 -6.40 2.97
N GLN A 65 11.78 -6.77 4.04
CA GLN A 65 12.12 -7.98 4.81
C GLN A 65 11.94 -9.31 4.06
N ASP A 66 10.84 -9.52 3.32
CA ASP A 66 10.64 -10.73 2.50
C ASP A 66 9.41 -10.54 1.60
N PHE A 67 9.57 -10.73 0.28
CA PHE A 67 8.45 -10.64 -0.66
C PHE A 67 7.45 -11.78 -0.47
N GLN A 68 7.91 -12.99 -0.16
CA GLN A 68 7.04 -14.13 0.10
C GLN A 68 6.15 -13.86 1.32
N LEU A 69 6.74 -13.37 2.42
CA LEU A 69 5.99 -13.01 3.62
C LEU A 69 4.96 -11.92 3.34
N ALA A 70 5.29 -10.91 2.52
CA ALA A 70 4.35 -9.85 2.15
C ALA A 70 3.14 -10.39 1.40
N VAL A 71 3.34 -11.34 0.49
CA VAL A 71 2.26 -12.02 -0.24
C VAL A 71 1.41 -12.86 0.73
N GLU A 72 2.03 -13.67 1.59
CA GLU A 72 1.34 -14.50 2.58
C GLU A 72 0.45 -13.65 3.50
N LEU A 73 0.98 -12.55 4.04
CA LEU A 73 0.23 -11.62 4.87
C LEU A 73 -0.92 -10.94 4.10
N THR A 74 -0.71 -10.58 2.84
CA THR A 74 -1.76 -10.02 1.99
C THR A 74 -2.92 -11.00 1.80
N VAL A 75 -2.61 -12.28 1.56
CA VAL A 75 -3.61 -13.34 1.42
C VAL A 75 -4.37 -13.55 2.72
N ILE A 76 -3.68 -13.55 3.86
CA ILE A 76 -4.33 -13.66 5.18
C ILE A 76 -5.30 -12.50 5.40
N ILE A 77 -4.87 -11.25 5.15
CA ILE A 77 -5.73 -10.07 5.30
C ILE A 77 -6.92 -10.12 4.33
N TYR A 78 -6.72 -10.59 3.10
CA TYR A 78 -7.81 -10.80 2.15
C TYR A 78 -8.91 -11.70 2.71
N PHE A 79 -8.55 -12.84 3.29
CA PHE A 79 -9.54 -13.73 3.91
C PHE A 79 -10.24 -13.09 5.11
N ILE A 80 -9.48 -12.42 5.99
CA ILE A 80 -10.06 -11.71 7.15
C ILE A 80 -11.08 -10.66 6.68
N TYR A 81 -10.73 -9.86 5.67
CA TYR A 81 -11.62 -8.85 5.09
C TYR A 81 -12.93 -9.46 4.60
N ASN A 82 -12.86 -10.52 3.79
CA ASN A 82 -14.06 -11.16 3.24
C ASN A 82 -14.93 -11.81 4.31
N ILE A 83 -14.33 -12.40 5.36
CA ILE A 83 -15.08 -12.95 6.49
C ILE A 83 -15.81 -11.85 7.24
N LEU A 84 -15.15 -10.72 7.51
CA LEU A 84 -15.75 -9.59 8.21
C LEU A 84 -16.87 -8.93 7.39
N GLU A 85 -16.68 -8.73 6.08
CA GLU A 85 -17.74 -8.23 5.20
C GLU A 85 -18.94 -9.16 5.16
N SER A 86 -18.70 -10.48 5.03
CA SER A 86 -19.78 -11.46 5.01
C SER A 86 -20.57 -11.46 6.33
N TYR A 87 -19.87 -11.32 7.47
CA TYR A 87 -20.52 -11.20 8.77
C TYR A 87 -21.40 -9.94 8.87
N GLU A 88 -20.91 -8.80 8.41
CA GLU A 88 -21.66 -7.54 8.43
C GLU A 88 -22.91 -7.60 7.54
N GLN A 89 -22.79 -8.16 6.33
CA GLN A 89 -23.94 -8.38 5.43
C GLN A 89 -25.00 -9.29 6.06
N SER A 90 -24.57 -10.40 6.69
CA SER A 90 -25.50 -11.33 7.36
C SER A 90 -26.30 -10.65 8.47
N LYS A 91 -25.70 -9.70 9.19
CA LYS A 91 -26.36 -8.95 10.26
C LYS A 91 -27.40 -7.97 9.70
N GLN A 92 -27.12 -7.34 8.55
CA GLN A 92 -28.06 -6.41 7.91
C GLN A 92 -29.31 -7.11 7.35
N GLU A 93 -29.20 -8.37 6.93
CA GLU A 93 -30.35 -9.17 6.47
C GLU A 93 -31.27 -9.64 7.61
N LEU A 94 -30.77 -9.61 8.85
CA LEU A 94 -31.48 -10.04 10.07
C LEU A 94 -32.30 -8.91 10.74
N PHE A 95 -32.18 -7.66 10.27
CA PHE A 95 -32.91 -6.48 10.77
C PHE A 95 -33.71 -5.80 9.65
#